data_AF-A0A3S1D0I6-F1
#
_entry.id   AF-A0A3S1D0I6-F1
#
_cell.length_a   1.000
_cell.length_b   1.000
_cell.length_c   1.000
_cell.angle_alpha   90.00
_cell.angle_beta   90.00
_cell.angle_gamma   90.00
#
_symmetry.space_group_name_H-M   'P 1'
#
loop_
_entity.id
_entity.type
_entity.pdbx_description
1 polymer ?
#
loop_
_entity_poly.entity_id
_entity_poly.type
_entity_poly.pdbx_seq_one_letter_code
_entity_poly.pdbx_strand_id
1 'polypeptide(L)'
;MAKVKDTRIEAVKSLVEANKLTSLQGVFDIIPFTAVSTATGIHYSTLHKKVHTPGLLKIDECILLAEYFGITPDSILQLALNDMKYRQSRK
;
A
#
# COMPACT_ATOMS: atom_id res chain seq x y z
N MET A 1 19.46 -13.06 -9.92
CA MET A 1 18.00 -12.82 -9.81
C MET A 1 17.60 -13.14 -8.36
N ALA A 2 17.64 -12.14 -7.49
CA ALA A 2 17.58 -12.34 -6.04
C ALA A 2 16.16 -12.74 -5.60
N LYS A 3 15.99 -14.02 -5.24
CA LYS A 3 14.86 -14.54 -4.44
C LYS A 3 15.01 -14.04 -2.99
N VAL A 4 14.90 -12.74 -2.76
CA VAL A 4 14.55 -12.23 -1.44
C VAL A 4 13.04 -12.15 -1.49
N LYS A 5 12.37 -13.24 -1.10
CA LYS A 5 10.96 -13.15 -0.72
C LYS A 5 10.97 -12.24 0.51
N ASP A 6 10.79 -10.94 0.26
CA ASP A 6 10.98 -9.84 1.20
C ASP A 6 10.21 -10.16 2.48
N THR A 7 10.94 -10.38 3.58
CA THR A 7 10.38 -10.54 4.94
C THR A 7 9.42 -9.40 5.29
N ARG A 8 9.61 -8.25 4.62
CA ARG A 8 8.77 -7.06 4.67
C ARG A 8 7.37 -7.27 4.09
N ILE A 9 7.23 -8.02 2.99
CA ILE A 9 5.93 -8.35 2.38
C ILE A 9 5.14 -9.25 3.33
N GLU A 10 5.79 -10.26 3.91
CA GLU A 10 5.17 -11.16 4.89
C GLU A 10 4.80 -10.42 6.19
N ALA A 11 5.61 -9.44 6.61
CA ALA A 11 5.30 -8.56 7.72
C ALA A 11 4.09 -7.66 7.42
N VAL A 12 4.02 -7.05 6.25
CA VAL A 12 2.85 -6.25 5.82
C VAL A 12 1.60 -7.11 5.80
N LYS A 13 1.66 -8.28 5.17
CA LYS A 13 0.55 -9.23 5.14
C LYS A 13 0.08 -9.57 6.56
N SER A 14 0.99 -9.96 7.44
CA SER A 14 0.69 -10.29 8.84
C SER A 14 0.08 -9.11 9.61
N LEU A 15 0.54 -7.88 9.36
CA LEU A 15 0.06 -6.68 10.04
C LEU A 15 -1.32 -6.23 9.53
N VAL A 16 -1.58 -6.42 8.23
CA VAL A 16 -2.89 -6.18 7.62
C VAL A 16 -3.89 -7.23 8.10
N GLU A 17 -3.51 -8.52 8.12
CA GLU A 17 -4.36 -9.61 8.65
C GLU A 17 -4.61 -9.47 10.15
N ALA A 18 -3.63 -9.01 10.92
CA ALA A 18 -3.79 -8.69 12.33
C ALA A 18 -4.58 -7.38 12.58
N ASN A 19 -5.04 -6.70 11.52
CA ASN A 19 -5.76 -5.43 11.56
C ASN A 19 -5.01 -4.33 12.34
N LYS A 20 -3.68 -4.41 12.37
CA LYS A 20 -2.79 -3.48 13.08
C LYS A 20 -2.35 -2.31 12.18
N LEU A 21 -2.38 -2.50 10.86
CA LEU A 21 -2.20 -1.43 9.90
C LEU A 21 -3.56 -0.80 9.59
N THR A 22 -3.69 0.47 9.95
CA THR A 22 -4.91 1.26 9.68
C THR A 22 -4.72 2.25 8.53
N SER A 23 -3.48 2.38 8.02
CA SER A 23 -3.10 3.40 7.05
C SER A 23 -2.29 2.83 5.91
N LEU A 24 -2.62 3.23 4.68
CA LEU A 24 -1.86 2.84 3.49
C LEU A 24 -0.42 3.38 3.57
N GLN A 25 -0.25 4.61 4.06
CA GLN A 25 1.09 5.18 4.30
C GLN A 25 1.98 4.32 5.22
N GLY A 26 1.41 3.74 6.27
CA GLY A 26 2.15 2.87 7.20
C GLY A 26 2.67 1.58 6.54
N VAL A 27 2.03 1.13 5.46
CA VAL A 27 2.54 0.00 4.64
C VAL A 27 3.85 0.41 3.96
N PHE A 28 3.92 1.65 3.47
CA PHE A 28 5.08 2.20 2.77
C PHE A 28 6.22 2.65 3.71
N ASP A 29 5.98 2.75 5.02
CA ASP A 29 7.05 2.85 6.02
C ASP A 29 7.84 1.54 6.15
N ILE A 30 7.17 0.40 5.92
CA ILE A 30 7.77 -0.94 6.00
C ILE A 30 8.42 -1.33 4.68
N ILE A 31 7.76 -1.03 3.55
CA ILE A 31 8.23 -1.37 2.22
C ILE A 31 8.54 -0.10 1.44
N PRO A 32 9.78 0.07 0.94
CA PRO A 32 10.15 1.28 0.22
C PRO A 32 9.37 1.40 -1.09
N PHE A 33 8.92 2.62 -1.39
CA PHE A 33 8.25 2.98 -2.64
C PHE A 33 9.00 2.55 -3.90
N THR A 34 10.33 2.47 -3.86
CA THR A 34 11.15 2.00 -4.98
C THR A 34 10.88 0.53 -5.31
N ALA A 35 10.77 -0.34 -4.30
CA ALA A 35 10.46 -1.75 -4.50
C ALA A 35 9.07 -1.94 -5.11
N VAL A 36 8.09 -1.20 -4.59
CA VAL A 36 6.71 -1.24 -5.11
C VAL A 36 6.63 -0.65 -6.52
N SER A 37 7.34 0.45 -6.79
CA SER A 37 7.40 1.08 -8.12
C SER A 37 8.00 0.13 -9.16
N THR A 38 9.09 -0.57 -8.83
CA THR A 38 9.70 -1.56 -9.72
C THR A 38 8.78 -2.75 -9.97
N ALA A 39 8.02 -3.19 -8.96
CA ALA A 39 7.15 -4.37 -9.08
C ALA A 39 5.80 -4.08 -9.76
N THR A 40 5.19 -2.93 -9.49
CA THR A 40 3.87 -2.55 -10.03
C THR A 40 3.97 -1.82 -11.38
N GLY A 41 5.17 -1.38 -11.77
CA GLY A 41 5.38 -0.55 -12.95
C GLY A 41 4.87 0.90 -12.80
N ILE A 42 4.34 1.26 -11.64
CA ILE A 42 3.89 2.62 -11.34
C ILE A 42 5.11 3.49 -11.06
N HIS A 43 5.21 4.64 -11.71
CA HIS A 43 6.31 5.58 -11.47
C HIS A 43 6.35 6.03 -9.99
N TYR A 44 7.55 6.06 -9.39
CA TYR A 44 7.76 6.41 -7.97
C TYR A 44 6.99 7.66 -7.55
N SER A 45 7.11 8.75 -8.31
CA SER A 45 6.45 10.03 -7.99
C SER A 45 4.92 9.94 -8.02
N THR A 46 4.38 9.11 -8.90
CA THR A 46 2.93 8.86 -9.02
C THR A 46 2.46 8.04 -7.83
N LEU A 47 3.18 6.98 -7.49
CA LEU A 47 2.89 6.13 -6.35
C LEU A 47 2.94 6.93 -5.04
N HIS A 48 4.00 7.71 -4.83
CA HIS A 48 4.15 8.59 -3.68
C HIS A 48 2.98 9.58 -3.56
N LYS A 49 2.60 10.26 -4.66
CA LYS A 49 1.44 11.15 -4.67
C LYS A 49 0.13 10.44 -4.31
N LYS A 50 -0.07 9.21 -4.80
CA LYS A 50 -1.29 8.43 -4.56
C LYS A 50 -1.39 7.89 -3.15
N VAL A 51 -0.28 7.44 -2.57
CA VAL A 51 -0.22 7.03 -1.17
C VAL A 51 -0.51 8.22 -0.25
N HIS A 52 0.04 9.39 -0.56
CA HIS A 52 -0.30 10.62 0.15
C HIS A 52 -1.62 11.26 -0.29
N THR A 53 -2.30 10.77 -1.31
CA THR A 53 -3.59 11.30 -1.78
C THR A 53 -4.45 10.11 -2.23
N PRO A 54 -5.03 9.35 -1.28
CA PRO A 54 -5.64 8.06 -1.60
C PRO A 54 -6.82 8.16 -2.57
N GLY A 55 -7.47 9.33 -2.68
CA GLY A 55 -8.51 9.58 -3.67
C GLY A 55 -8.03 9.61 -5.14
N LEU A 56 -6.72 9.59 -5.39
CA LEU A 56 -6.13 9.46 -6.73
C LEU A 56 -5.77 8.01 -7.09
N LEU A 57 -5.95 7.08 -6.14
CA LEU A 57 -5.60 5.69 -6.30
C LEU A 57 -6.71 4.98 -7.08
N LYS A 58 -6.36 4.35 -8.21
CA LYS A 58 -7.34 3.64 -9.06
C LYS A 58 -7.55 2.22 -8.56
N ILE A 59 -8.71 1.64 -8.89
CA ILE A 59 -9.02 0.25 -8.55
C ILE A 59 -8.01 -0.73 -9.17
N ASP A 60 -7.59 -0.52 -10.43
CA ASP A 60 -6.53 -1.31 -11.05
C ASP A 60 -5.22 -1.29 -10.25
N GLU A 61 -4.88 -0.14 -9.66
CA GLU A 61 -3.67 -0.02 -8.83
C GLU A 61 -3.86 -0.69 -7.47
N CYS A 62 -5.07 -0.68 -6.90
CA CYS A 62 -5.37 -1.48 -5.72
C CYS A 62 -5.13 -2.97 -5.98
N ILE A 63 -5.52 -3.47 -7.16
CA ILE A 63 -5.33 -4.87 -7.55
C ILE A 63 -3.84 -5.18 -7.69
N LEU A 64 -3.08 -4.35 -8.40
CA LEU A 64 -1.62 -4.53 -8.55
C LEU A 64 -0.89 -4.52 -7.21
N LEU A 65 -1.26 -3.60 -6.31
CA LEU A 65 -0.70 -3.54 -4.97
C LEU A 65 -1.09 -4.79 -4.17
N ALA A 66 -2.34 -5.21 -4.23
CA ALA A 66 -2.82 -6.40 -3.54
C ALA A 66 -2.08 -7.67 -4.00
N GLU A 67 -1.86 -7.83 -5.30
CA GLU A 67 -1.06 -8.93 -5.85
C GLU A 67 0.40 -8.88 -5.36
N TYR A 68 1.01 -7.69 -5.34
CA TYR A 68 2.38 -7.53 -4.86
C TYR A 68 2.53 -7.81 -3.37
N PHE A 69 1.60 -7.34 -2.55
CA PHE A 69 1.63 -7.53 -1.09
C PHE A 69 1.05 -8.89 -0.66
N GLY A 70 0.40 -9.63 -1.56
CA GLY A 70 -0.24 -10.91 -1.26
C GLY A 70 -1.45 -10.79 -0.33
N ILE A 71 -2.20 -9.70 -0.43
CA ILE A 71 -3.43 -9.42 0.33
C ILE A 71 -4.61 -9.21 -0.60
N THR A 72 -5.81 -9.00 -0.06
CA THR A 72 -7.00 -8.71 -0.86
C THR A 72 -7.04 -7.23 -1.30
N PRO A 73 -7.58 -6.92 -2.49
CA PRO A 73 -7.80 -5.54 -2.93
C PRO A 73 -8.71 -4.75 -1.99
N ASP A 74 -9.65 -5.43 -1.32
CA ASP A 74 -10.51 -4.82 -0.30
C ASP A 74 -9.69 -4.24 0.86
N SER A 75 -8.68 -4.97 1.36
CA SER A 75 -7.82 -4.47 2.43
C SER A 75 -7.03 -3.23 2.01
N ILE A 76 -6.50 -3.20 0.77
CA ILE A 76 -5.83 -1.99 0.23
C ILE A 76 -6.81 -0.82 0.17
N LEU A 77 -8.04 -1.07 -0.30
CA LEU A 77 -9.07 -0.05 -0.39
C LEU A 77 -9.47 0.47 1.00
N GLN A 78 -9.64 -0.41 1.99
CA GLN A 78 -9.92 -0.03 3.37
C GLN A 78 -8.81 0.84 3.97
N LEU A 79 -7.54 0.48 3.74
CA LEU A 79 -6.39 1.29 4.16
C LEU A 79 -6.38 2.68 3.50
N ALA A 80 -6.68 2.74 2.21
CA ALA A 80 -6.80 4.00 1.48
C ALA A 80 -7.97 4.85 2.00
N LEU A 81 -9.13 4.23 2.25
CA LEU A 81 -10.32 4.90 2.79
C LEU A 81 -10.09 5.41 4.22
N ASN A 82 -9.40 4.65 5.07
CA ASN A 82 -9.00 5.10 6.40
C ASN A 82 -8.09 6.32 6.32
N ASP A 83 -7.08 6.29 5.43
CA ASP A 83 -6.22 7.46 5.21
C ASP A 83 -7.02 8.68 4.71
N MET A 84 -8.05 8.50 3.87
CA MET A 84 -8.94 9.59 3.46
C MET A 84 -9.78 10.13 4.64
N LYS A 85 -10.35 9.25 5.45
CA LYS A 85 -11.21 9.60 6.59
C LYS A 85 -10.43 10.33 7.69
N TYR A 86 -9.28 9.81 8.09
CA TYR A 86 -8.44 10.43 9.12
C TYR A 86 -7.84 11.76 8.67
N ARG A 87 -7.63 11.97 7.37
CA ARG A 87 -7.17 13.25 6.84
C ARG A 87 -8.27 14.33 6.86
N GLN A 88 -9.55 13.95 6.79
CA GLN A 88 -10.67 14.90 6.95
C GLN A 88 -10.87 15.34 8.40
N SER A 89 -10.52 14.52 9.40
CA SER A 89 -10.61 14.90 10.83
C SER A 89 -9.51 15.85 11.33
N ARG A 90 -8.48 16.15 10.53
CA ARG A 90 -7.45 17.16 10.85
C ARG A 90 -7.72 18.51 10.16
N LYS A 91 -8.98 18.93 10.09
CA LYS A 91 -9.36 20.29 9.70
C LYS A 91 -10.14 20.96 10.82
#